data_AF-A0A087T849-F1
#
_entry.id   AF-A0A087T849-F1
#
_cell.length_a   1.000
_cell.length_b   1.000
_cell.length_c   1.000
_cell.angle_alpha   90.00
_cell.angle_beta   90.00
_cell.angle_gamma   90.00
#
_symmetry.space_group_name_H-M   'P 1'
#
loop_
_entity.id
_entity.type
_entity.pdbx_description
1 polymer ?
#
loop_
_entity_poly.entity_id
_entity_poly.type
_entity_poly.pdbx_seq_one_letter_code
_entity_poly.pdbx_strand_id
1 'polypeptide(L)'
;MREDIRTYLVESGEICRLKDFVKRRLTEHDWRGEMKTYCRGIIIKRGIEKLKYEELMNEMTSAGREIVKERGMANLTVDELYKELTPNGRNIARERGAENLTVDELLNEVTPKAKELIPDSVKQELQQQLQGYF
;
A
#
# COMPACT_ATOMS: atom_id res chain seq x y z
N MET A 1 16.45 11.72 -34.42
CA MET A 1 14.99 11.91 -34.49
C MET A 1 14.29 11.68 -33.15
N ARG A 2 14.28 10.46 -32.55
CA ARG A 2 13.66 10.26 -31.21
C ARG A 2 14.40 10.96 -30.06
N GLU A 3 15.73 11.00 -30.12
CA GLU A 3 16.57 11.73 -29.16
C GLU A 3 16.30 13.24 -29.24
N ASP A 4 16.14 13.80 -30.45
CA ASP A 4 15.87 15.23 -30.66
C ASP A 4 14.49 15.65 -30.10
N ILE A 5 13.46 14.83 -30.32
CA ILE A 5 12.12 15.05 -29.75
C ILE A 5 12.17 14.97 -28.22
N ARG A 6 12.92 14.02 -27.66
CA ARG A 6 13.08 13.90 -26.20
C ARG A 6 13.77 15.13 -25.61
N THR A 7 14.86 15.59 -26.21
CA THR A 7 15.57 16.80 -25.77
C THR A 7 14.65 18.01 -25.84
N TYR A 8 13.91 18.18 -26.94
CA TYR A 8 12.91 19.24 -27.09
C TYR A 8 11.82 19.19 -26.01
N LEU A 9 11.25 18.01 -25.71
CA LEU A 9 10.22 17.85 -24.67
C LEU A 9 10.74 18.18 -23.27
N VAL A 10 12.04 17.97 -23.03
CA VAL A 10 12.70 18.32 -21.77
C VAL A 10 12.93 19.83 -21.68
N GLU A 11 13.48 20.43 -22.73
CA GLU A 11 13.84 21.86 -22.79
C GLU A 11 12.61 22.79 -22.84
N SER A 12 11.56 22.37 -23.54
CA SER A 12 10.28 23.10 -23.61
C SER A 12 9.43 23.00 -22.34
N GLY A 13 9.79 22.10 -21.40
CA GLY A 13 9.02 21.83 -20.19
C GLY A 13 7.75 21.01 -20.41
N GLU A 14 7.46 20.58 -21.64
CA GLU A 14 6.29 19.74 -21.97
C GLU A 14 6.32 18.38 -21.24
N ILE A 15 7.51 17.87 -20.90
CA ILE A 15 7.62 16.67 -20.07
C ILE A 15 6.99 16.83 -18.69
N CYS A 16 7.02 18.04 -18.11
CA CYS A 16 6.37 18.32 -16.82
C CYS A 16 4.84 18.32 -17.00
N ARG A 17 4.34 18.97 -18.07
CA ARG A 17 2.92 18.98 -18.41
C ARG A 17 2.37 17.56 -18.62
N LEU A 18 3.09 16.71 -19.36
CA LEU A 18 2.71 15.32 -19.61
C LEU A 18 2.75 14.47 -18.34
N LYS A 19 3.75 14.65 -17.47
CA LYS A 19 3.80 13.97 -16.16
C LYS A 19 2.60 14.36 -15.30
N ASP A 20 2.24 15.64 -15.25
CA ASP A 20 1.13 16.11 -14.43
C ASP A 20 -0.23 15.70 -15.01
N PHE A 21 -0.33 15.61 -16.33
CA PHE A 21 -1.48 15.01 -17.01
C PHE A 21 -1.71 13.56 -16.55
N VAL A 22 -0.67 12.73 -16.62
CA VAL A 22 -0.77 11.32 -16.20
C VAL A 22 -1.11 11.20 -14.72
N LYS A 23 -0.46 11.98 -13.83
CA LYS A 23 -0.77 11.98 -12.39
C LYS A 23 -2.24 12.32 -12.11
N ARG A 24 -2.79 13.31 -12.82
CA ARG A 24 -4.19 13.73 -12.68
C ARG A 24 -5.14 12.61 -13.08
N ARG A 25 -4.93 12.01 -14.26
CA ARG A 25 -5.74 10.90 -14.76
C ARG A 25 -5.68 9.66 -13.86
N LEU A 26 -4.49 9.29 -13.37
CA LEU A 26 -4.36 8.19 -12.42
C LEU A 26 -5.11 8.47 -11.11
N THR A 27 -5.16 9.73 -10.67
CA THR A 27 -5.92 10.10 -9.47
C THR A 27 -7.43 10.02 -9.70
N GLU A 28 -7.92 10.43 -10.88
CA GLU A 28 -9.33 10.31 -11.26
C GLU A 28 -9.81 8.85 -11.31
N HIS A 29 -8.93 7.92 -11.68
CA HIS A 29 -9.23 6.49 -11.72
C HIS A 29 -8.96 5.73 -10.41
N ASP A 30 -8.79 6.44 -9.28
CA ASP A 30 -8.48 5.87 -7.96
C ASP A 30 -7.26 4.92 -7.91
N TRP A 31 -6.36 5.02 -8.89
CA TRP A 31 -5.15 4.19 -8.96
C TRP A 31 -4.31 4.30 -7.68
N ARG A 32 -4.24 5.50 -7.10
CA ARG A 32 -3.53 5.74 -5.83
C ARG A 32 -4.18 4.99 -4.66
N GLY A 33 -5.51 4.91 -4.63
CA GLY A 33 -6.27 4.17 -3.62
C GLY A 33 -6.07 2.66 -3.74
N GLU A 34 -6.14 2.14 -4.97
CA GLU A 34 -5.87 0.74 -5.27
C GLU A 34 -4.44 0.34 -4.88
N MET A 35 -3.44 1.15 -5.26
CA MET A 35 -2.04 0.91 -4.89
C MET A 35 -1.83 0.96 -3.38
N LYS A 36 -2.44 1.91 -2.68
CA LYS A 36 -2.35 1.98 -1.21
C LYS A 36 -2.92 0.72 -0.55
N THR A 37 -4.05 0.22 -1.06
CA THR A 37 -4.68 -1.01 -0.57
C THR A 37 -3.81 -2.22 -0.83
N TYR A 38 -3.24 -2.34 -2.04
CA TYR A 38 -2.33 -3.41 -2.41
C TYR A 38 -1.06 -3.42 -1.55
N CYS A 39 -0.39 -2.28 -1.39
CA CYS A 39 0.78 -2.16 -0.53
C CYS A 39 0.46 -2.53 0.93
N ARG A 40 -0.69 -2.09 1.44
CA ARG A 40 -1.14 -2.46 2.80
C ARG A 40 -1.34 -3.97 2.93
N GLY A 41 -1.87 -4.62 1.90
CA GLY A 41 -2.02 -6.07 1.84
C GLY A 41 -0.68 -6.81 1.92
N ILE A 42 0.33 -6.36 1.15
CA ILE A 42 1.68 -6.93 1.17
C ILE A 42 2.31 -6.83 2.55
N ILE A 43 2.24 -5.65 3.17
CA ILE A 43 2.80 -5.42 4.52
C ILE A 43 2.18 -6.40 5.51
N ILE A 44 0.85 -6.51 5.54
CA ILE A 44 0.15 -7.43 6.46
C ILE A 44 0.51 -8.88 6.16
N LYS A 45 0.52 -9.27 4.87
CA LYS A 45 0.83 -10.64 4.45
C LYS A 45 2.23 -11.06 4.90
N ARG A 46 3.25 -10.23 4.66
CA ARG A 46 4.62 -10.51 5.09
C ARG A 46 4.77 -10.59 6.61
N GLY A 47 4.03 -9.76 7.33
CA GLY A 47 3.97 -9.85 8.79
C GLY A 47 3.42 -11.19 9.27
N ILE A 48 2.33 -11.67 8.65
CA ILE A 48 1.71 -12.97 8.97
C ILE A 48 2.65 -14.13 8.63
N GLU A 49 3.29 -14.12 7.46
CA GLU A 49 4.20 -15.20 7.03
C GLU A 49 5.37 -15.41 8.01
N LYS A 50 5.85 -14.34 8.65
CA LYS A 50 6.97 -14.39 9.61
C LYS A 50 6.53 -14.49 11.07
N LEU A 51 5.22 -14.40 11.35
CA LEU A 51 4.68 -14.50 12.69
C LEU A 51 4.62 -15.96 13.15
N LYS A 52 5.34 -16.27 14.24
CA LYS A 52 5.18 -17.55 14.92
C LYS A 52 3.91 -17.55 15.76
N TYR A 53 3.16 -18.64 15.72
CA TYR A 53 1.95 -18.81 16.51
C TYR A 53 2.19 -18.57 18.01
N GLU A 54 3.29 -19.09 18.56
CA GLU A 54 3.62 -18.95 19.98
C GLU A 54 3.82 -17.50 20.41
N GLU A 55 4.54 -16.72 19.61
CA GLU A 55 4.80 -15.31 19.89
C GLU A 55 3.51 -14.49 19.83
N LEU A 56 2.68 -14.72 18.79
CA LEU A 56 1.37 -14.08 18.67
C LEU A 56 0.47 -14.42 19.86
N MET A 57 0.40 -15.70 20.23
CA MET A 57 -0.41 -16.15 21.36
C MET A 57 0.05 -15.54 22.67
N ASN A 58 1.37 -15.42 22.89
CA ASN A 58 1.92 -14.80 24.09
C ASN A 58 1.54 -13.31 24.18
N GLU A 59 1.66 -12.56 23.08
CA GLU A 59 1.27 -11.15 23.01
C GLU A 59 -0.24 -10.94 23.16
N MET A 60 -1.05 -11.76 22.49
CA MET A 60 -2.51 -11.71 22.61
C MET A 60 -2.98 -12.09 24.03
N THR A 61 -2.34 -13.07 24.65
CA THR A 61 -2.62 -13.51 26.01
C THR A 61 -2.21 -12.45 27.03
N SER A 62 -1.06 -11.81 26.87
CA SER A 62 -0.62 -10.73 27.76
C SER A 62 -1.56 -9.52 27.66
N ALA A 63 -1.94 -9.12 26.44
CA ALA A 63 -2.93 -8.07 26.22
C ALA A 63 -4.29 -8.40 26.86
N GLY A 64 -4.76 -9.64 26.69
CA GLY A 64 -6.01 -10.09 27.30
C GLY A 64 -5.97 -10.06 28.82
N ARG A 65 -4.85 -10.47 29.43
CA ARG A 65 -4.65 -10.39 30.89
C ARG A 65 -4.67 -8.95 31.39
N GLU A 66 -4.07 -8.01 30.67
CA GLU A 66 -4.06 -6.61 31.09
C GLU A 66 -5.47 -6.00 31.03
N ILE A 67 -6.25 -6.27 29.98
CA ILE A 67 -7.65 -5.84 29.88
C ILE A 67 -8.48 -6.37 31.06
N VAL A 68 -8.31 -7.66 31.38
CA VAL A 68 -9.01 -8.30 32.50
C VAL A 68 -8.58 -7.70 33.84
N LYS A 69 -7.31 -7.33 33.99
CA LYS A 69 -6.78 -6.68 35.19
C LYS A 69 -7.31 -5.25 35.36
N GLU A 70 -7.45 -4.48 34.28
CA GLU A 70 -7.95 -3.11 34.32
C GLU A 70 -9.46 -3.03 34.57
N ARG A 71 -10.26 -3.82 33.86
CA ARG A 71 -11.74 -3.74 33.95
C ARG A 71 -12.35 -4.72 34.95
N GLY A 72 -11.61 -5.76 35.33
CA GLY A 72 -12.09 -6.84 36.20
C GLY A 72 -12.91 -7.89 35.44
N MET A 73 -12.66 -9.17 35.74
CA MET A 73 -13.26 -10.30 35.02
C MET A 73 -14.79 -10.37 35.09
N ALA A 74 -15.39 -9.86 36.16
CA ALA A 74 -16.85 -9.84 36.34
C ALA A 74 -17.57 -8.80 35.46
N ASN A 75 -16.85 -7.83 34.92
CA ASN A 75 -17.41 -6.70 34.16
C ASN A 75 -17.11 -6.79 32.65
N LEU A 76 -16.55 -7.91 32.19
CA LEU A 76 -16.13 -8.12 30.81
C LEU A 76 -16.89 -9.29 30.21
N THR A 77 -17.53 -9.05 29.07
CA THR A 77 -18.04 -10.14 28.24
C THR A 77 -16.95 -10.65 27.30
N VAL A 78 -17.09 -11.91 26.88
CA VAL A 78 -16.21 -12.52 25.87
C VAL A 78 -16.23 -11.72 24.56
N ASP A 79 -17.40 -11.22 24.15
CA ASP A 79 -17.58 -10.41 22.96
C ASP A 79 -16.83 -9.07 23.00
N GLU A 80 -16.86 -8.38 24.14
CA GLU A 80 -16.09 -7.15 24.34
C GLU A 80 -14.59 -7.44 24.30
N LEU A 81 -14.15 -8.52 24.95
CA LEU A 81 -12.75 -8.93 24.92
C LEU A 81 -12.29 -9.26 23.48
N TYR A 82 -13.10 -9.96 22.69
CA TYR A 82 -12.81 -10.21 21.27
C TYR A 82 -12.74 -8.91 20.46
N LYS A 83 -13.67 -7.96 20.68
CA LYS A 83 -13.65 -6.67 19.99
C LYS A 83 -12.39 -5.86 20.28
N GLU A 84 -11.87 -5.92 21.50
CA GLU A 84 -10.67 -5.21 21.92
C GLU A 84 -9.38 -5.94 21.50
N LEU A 85 -9.35 -7.27 21.50
CA LEU A 85 -8.18 -8.07 21.13
C LEU A 85 -8.01 -8.25 19.62
N THR A 86 -9.09 -8.29 18.84
CA THR A 86 -9.02 -8.50 17.38
C THR A 86 -8.15 -7.45 16.66
N PRO A 87 -8.24 -6.15 16.98
CA PRO A 87 -7.34 -5.14 16.43
C PRO A 87 -5.86 -5.40 16.77
N ASN A 88 -5.56 -5.93 17.95
CA ASN A 88 -4.17 -6.17 18.38
C ASN A 88 -3.47 -7.17 17.47
N GLY A 89 -4.10 -8.30 17.17
CA GLY A 89 -3.53 -9.28 16.23
C GLY A 89 -3.26 -8.70 14.84
N ARG A 90 -4.13 -7.81 14.35
CA ARG A 90 -3.92 -7.12 13.06
C ARG A 90 -2.79 -6.08 13.14
N ASN A 91 -2.66 -5.39 14.25
CA ASN A 91 -1.60 -4.39 14.46
C ASN A 91 -0.24 -5.07 14.55
N ILE A 92 -0.12 -6.17 15.29
CA ILE A 92 1.10 -6.97 15.40
C ILE A 92 1.56 -7.44 14.01
N ALA A 93 0.63 -7.98 13.20
CA ALA A 93 0.95 -8.37 11.82
C ALA A 93 1.41 -7.18 10.96
N ARG A 94 0.81 -6.01 11.13
CA ARG A 94 1.19 -4.81 10.38
C ARG A 94 2.56 -4.28 10.80
N GLU A 95 2.84 -4.23 12.10
CA GLU A 95 4.10 -3.71 12.66
C GLU A 95 5.27 -4.59 12.28
N ARG A 96 5.17 -5.90 12.51
CA ARG A 96 6.20 -6.86 12.10
C ARG A 96 6.39 -6.90 10.59
N GLY A 97 5.30 -6.74 9.83
CA GLY A 97 5.37 -6.61 8.37
C GLY A 97 6.15 -5.38 7.92
N ALA A 98 5.99 -4.25 8.62
CA ALA A 98 6.67 -2.99 8.31
C ALA A 98 8.14 -2.99 8.75
N GLU A 99 8.49 -3.60 9.88
CA GLU A 99 9.87 -3.71 10.37
C GLU A 99 10.76 -4.55 9.44
N ASN A 100 10.17 -5.56 8.80
CA ASN A 100 10.90 -6.59 8.06
C ASN A 100 10.81 -6.45 6.54
N LEU A 101 10.36 -5.30 6.04
CA LEU A 101 10.17 -5.02 4.62
C LEU A 101 10.95 -3.75 4.25
N THR A 102 11.89 -3.90 3.32
CA THR A 102 12.62 -2.74 2.79
C THR A 102 11.80 -2.02 1.72
N VAL A 103 12.10 -0.73 1.51
CA VAL A 103 11.45 0.05 0.45
C VAL A 103 11.73 -0.58 -0.92
N ASP A 104 12.95 -1.05 -1.17
CA ASP A 104 13.32 -1.67 -2.45
C ASP A 104 12.59 -2.99 -2.71
N GLU A 105 12.46 -3.84 -1.68
CA GLU A 105 11.66 -5.06 -1.79
C GLU A 105 10.20 -4.75 -2.07
N LEU A 106 9.64 -3.75 -1.39
CA LEU A 106 8.27 -3.30 -1.65
C LEU A 106 8.15 -2.77 -3.09
N LEU A 107 9.09 -1.93 -3.54
CA LEU A 107 9.12 -1.37 -4.89
C LEU A 107 9.18 -2.47 -5.95
N ASN A 108 10.02 -3.49 -5.76
CA ASN A 108 10.14 -4.62 -6.68
C ASN A 108 8.82 -5.40 -6.81
N GLU A 109 8.07 -5.53 -5.72
CA GLU A 109 6.78 -6.25 -5.70
C GLU A 109 5.62 -5.40 -6.24
N VAL A 110 5.62 -4.09 -5.96
CA VAL A 110 4.51 -3.20 -6.33
C VAL A 110 4.66 -2.61 -7.73
N THR A 111 5.87 -2.49 -8.28
CA THR A 111 6.11 -1.87 -9.59
C THR A 111 5.43 -2.61 -10.76
N PRO A 112 5.45 -3.96 -10.84
CA PRO A 112 4.71 -4.68 -11.87
C PRO A 112 3.21 -4.42 -11.77
N LYS A 113 2.66 -4.50 -10.55
CA LYS A 113 1.23 -4.29 -10.31
C LYS A 113 0.80 -2.85 -10.59
N ALA A 114 1.64 -1.88 -10.23
CA ALA A 114 1.45 -0.47 -10.51
C ALA A 114 1.29 -0.20 -12.01
N LYS A 115 2.10 -0.85 -12.86
CA LYS A 115 2.02 -0.74 -14.33
C LYS A 115 0.78 -1.43 -14.89
N GLU A 116 0.40 -2.58 -14.32
CA GLU A 116 -0.80 -3.32 -14.70
C GLU A 116 -2.08 -2.53 -14.42
N LEU A 117 -2.15 -1.87 -13.26
CA LEU A 117 -3.32 -1.07 -12.84
C LEU A 117 -3.49 0.25 -13.60
N ILE A 118 -2.56 0.62 -14.49
CA ILE A 118 -2.72 1.82 -15.33
C ILE A 118 -3.84 1.54 -16.34
N PRO A 119 -4.96 2.29 -16.29
CA PRO A 119 -6.06 2.09 -17.24
C PRO A 119 -5.61 2.37 -18.67
N ASP A 120 -6.13 1.60 -19.63
CA ASP A 120 -5.76 1.77 -21.04
C ASP A 120 -6.20 3.12 -21.61
N SER A 121 -7.28 3.71 -21.07
CA SER A 121 -7.70 5.09 -21.40
C SER A 121 -6.57 6.09 -21.15
N VAL A 122 -5.89 6.00 -20.01
CA VAL A 122 -4.78 6.89 -19.65
C VAL A 122 -3.60 6.72 -20.61
N LYS A 123 -3.29 5.47 -20.99
CA LYS A 123 -2.22 5.16 -21.95
C LYS A 123 -2.54 5.74 -23.34
N GLN A 124 -3.78 5.58 -23.80
CA GLN A 124 -4.26 6.09 -25.08
C GLN A 124 -4.24 7.62 -25.11
N GLU A 125 -4.74 8.28 -24.08
CA GLU A 125 -4.73 9.74 -24.00
C GLU A 125 -3.30 10.30 -23.98
N LEU A 126 -2.39 9.66 -23.22
CA LEU A 126 -0.98 10.04 -23.23
C LEU A 126 -0.35 9.87 -24.62
N GLN A 127 -0.66 8.77 -25.31
CA GLN A 127 -0.19 8.52 -26.67
C GLN A 127 -0.69 9.58 -27.66
N GLN A 128 -1.95 9.99 -27.57
CA GLN A 128 -2.51 11.06 -28.40
C GLN A 128 -1.82 12.40 -28.16
N GLN A 129 -1.53 12.75 -26.89
CA GLN A 129 -0.76 13.96 -26.58
C GLN A 129 0.66 13.88 -27.17
N LEU A 130 1.28 12.70 -27.16
CA LEU A 130 2.62 12.49 -27.72
C LEU A 130 2.64 12.56 -29.25
N GLN A 131 1.57 12.11 -29.93
CA GLN A 131 1.43 12.20 -31.39
C GLN A 131 1.53 13.63 -31.92
N GLY A 132 1.17 14.65 -31.12
CA GLY A 132 1.31 16.05 -31.50
C GLY A 132 2.76 16.56 -31.58
N TYR A 133 3.76 15.75 -31.18
CA TYR A 133 5.19 16.10 -31.19
C TYR A 133 6.01 15.29 -32.21
N PHE A 134 5.38 14.37 -32.95
CA PHE A 134 6.00 13.58 -34.02
C PHE A 134 5.61 14.15 -35.39
#